data_AF-A0A2T1C3T0-F1
#
_entry.id   AF-A0A2T1C3T0-F1
#
_cell.length_a   1.000
_cell.length_b   1.000
_cell.length_c   1.000
_cell.angle_alpha   90.00
_cell.angle_beta   90.00
_cell.angle_gamma   90.00
#
_symmetry.space_group_name_H-M   'P 1'
#
loop_
_entity.id
_entity.type
_entity.pdbx_description
1 polymer ?
#
loop_
_entity_poly.entity_id
_entity_poly.type
_entity_poly.pdbx_seq_one_letter_code
_entity_poly.pdbx_strand_id
1 'polypeptide(L)'
;MSPTAETKLVAFTAIPRVSHDCSYIWLENIDYNSESANFSTEVTKALLDRTSELLNFQNFELPGMNLKLKQIKVETGKMTLIGNAAIEQFPSN
;
A
#
# COMPACT_ATOMS: atom_id res chain seq x y z
N MET A 1 -14.91 -16.66 -32.35
CA MET A 1 -13.88 -15.64 -32.06
C MET A 1 -13.41 -15.86 -30.65
N SER A 2 -12.13 -16.21 -30.44
CA SER A 2 -11.56 -16.34 -29.10
C SER A 2 -11.25 -14.94 -28.58
N PRO A 3 -11.55 -14.59 -27.31
CA PRO A 3 -11.18 -13.29 -26.77
C PRO A 3 -9.65 -13.17 -26.80
N THR A 4 -9.16 -12.14 -27.47
CA THR A 4 -7.73 -11.82 -27.50
C THR A 4 -7.37 -11.27 -26.13
N ALA A 5 -6.50 -11.98 -25.39
CA ALA A 5 -6.01 -11.48 -24.11
C ALA A 5 -5.09 -10.28 -24.37
N GLU A 6 -5.60 -9.07 -24.15
CA GLU A 6 -4.82 -7.84 -24.29
C GLU A 6 -4.14 -7.55 -22.95
N THR A 7 -2.80 -7.54 -22.93
CA THR A 7 -2.03 -7.11 -21.75
C THR A 7 -1.77 -5.63 -21.85
N LYS A 8 -2.07 -4.91 -20.77
CA LYS A 8 -1.86 -3.46 -20.71
C LYS A 8 -1.20 -3.06 -19.39
N LEU A 9 -0.36 -2.02 -19.45
CA LEU A 9 0.36 -1.49 -18.29
C LEU A 9 -0.49 -0.44 -17.59
N VAL A 10 -0.78 -0.66 -16.30
CA VAL A 10 -1.46 0.30 -15.43
C VAL A 10 -0.47 0.77 -14.37
N ALA A 11 -0.37 2.09 -14.16
CA ALA A 11 0.52 2.68 -13.18
C ALA A 11 -0.04 4.00 -12.64
N PHE A 12 0.28 4.30 -11.39
CA PHE A 12 0.10 5.62 -10.79
C PHE A 12 1.38 5.99 -10.03
N THR A 13 1.59 7.28 -9.81
CA THR A 13 2.63 7.77 -8.91
C THR A 13 1.99 8.46 -7.72
N ALA A 14 2.69 8.45 -6.60
CA ALA A 14 2.21 9.04 -5.36
C ALA A 14 3.39 9.40 -4.44
N ILE A 15 3.14 10.30 -3.50
CA ILE A 15 4.07 10.61 -2.43
C ILE A 15 3.58 9.97 -1.13
N PRO A 16 4.32 9.00 -0.55
CA PRO A 16 3.92 8.38 0.70
C PRO A 16 4.10 9.36 1.88
N ARG A 17 3.17 9.28 2.83
CA ARG A 17 3.19 10.02 4.10
C ARG A 17 2.87 9.10 5.25
N VAL A 18 3.55 9.29 6.37
CA VAL A 18 3.38 8.48 7.59
C VAL A 18 2.44 9.20 8.54
N SER A 19 1.48 8.47 9.12
CA SER A 19 0.58 8.98 10.14
C SER A 19 1.33 9.48 11.36
N HIS A 20 0.74 10.44 12.06
CA HIS A 20 1.36 11.02 13.25
C HIS A 20 1.64 9.97 14.33
N ASP A 21 0.79 8.96 14.41
CA ASP A 21 0.91 7.82 15.32
C ASP A 21 1.65 6.61 14.72
N CYS A 22 2.26 6.78 13.54
CA CYS A 22 3.04 5.77 12.83
C CYS A 22 2.33 4.43 12.57
N SER A 23 1.00 4.42 12.47
CA SER A 23 0.16 3.22 12.29
C SER A 23 -0.30 3.01 10.84
N TYR A 24 -0.23 4.03 9.98
CA TYR A 24 -0.54 3.87 8.56
C TYR A 24 0.28 4.80 7.68
N ILE A 25 0.35 4.45 6.38
CA ILE A 25 0.90 5.29 5.33
C ILE A 25 -0.23 5.65 4.37
N TRP A 26 -0.42 6.95 4.08
CA TRP A 26 -1.30 7.37 2.99
C TRP A 26 -0.49 7.87 1.80
N LEU A 27 -1.14 7.84 0.64
CA LEU A 27 -0.56 8.21 -0.64
C LEU A 27 -1.14 9.57 -1.06
N GLU A 28 -0.32 10.61 -1.09
CA GLU A 28 -0.69 11.95 -1.56
C GLU A 28 -0.29 12.17 -3.01
N ASN A 29 -0.85 13.21 -3.64
CA ASN A 29 -0.50 13.65 -4.98
C ASN A 29 -0.55 12.49 -6.00
N ILE A 30 -1.65 11.75 -5.98
CA ILE A 30 -1.87 10.65 -6.92
C ILE A 30 -1.89 11.23 -8.33
N ASP A 31 -0.96 10.77 -9.16
CA ASP A 31 -0.92 11.09 -10.58
C ASP A 31 -1.06 9.81 -11.40
N TYR A 32 -2.05 9.80 -12.28
CA TYR A 32 -2.30 8.73 -13.21
C TYR A 32 -1.56 9.10 -14.50
N ASN A 33 -0.41 8.44 -14.73
CA ASN A 33 0.44 8.71 -15.89
C ASN A 33 -0.43 8.85 -17.16
N SER A 34 -0.17 9.85 -18.00
CA SER A 34 -0.95 10.12 -19.22
C SER A 34 -1.05 8.93 -20.18
N GLU A 35 -0.07 8.02 -20.20
CA GLU A 35 -0.16 6.77 -20.98
C GLU A 35 -1.21 5.80 -20.42
N SER A 36 -1.54 5.95 -19.13
CA SER A 36 -2.58 5.21 -18.42
C SER A 36 -3.95 5.91 -18.41
N ALA A 37 -4.07 7.09 -19.02
CA ALA A 37 -5.34 7.83 -19.08
C ALA A 37 -6.44 7.12 -19.91
N ASN A 38 -6.07 6.11 -20.70
CA ASN A 38 -7.02 5.28 -21.47
C ASN A 38 -7.55 4.06 -20.69
N PHE A 39 -7.17 3.87 -19.42
CA PHE A 39 -7.74 2.82 -18.58
C PHE A 39 -9.01 3.30 -17.90
N SER A 40 -9.93 2.36 -17.63
CA SER A 40 -11.05 2.69 -16.76
C SER A 40 -10.46 3.13 -15.42
N THR A 41 -10.83 4.33 -14.99
CA THR A 41 -10.49 4.88 -13.68
C THR A 41 -10.75 3.86 -12.56
N GLU A 42 -11.69 2.93 -12.77
CA GLU A 42 -12.03 1.82 -11.89
C GLU A 42 -10.86 0.84 -11.62
N VAL A 43 -10.10 0.40 -12.63
CA VAL A 43 -8.99 -0.55 -12.41
C VAL A 43 -7.86 0.12 -11.64
N THR A 44 -7.49 1.34 -12.03
CA THR A 44 -6.43 2.09 -11.36
C THR A 44 -6.82 2.46 -9.93
N LYS A 45 -8.11 2.76 -9.71
CA LYS A 45 -8.66 2.98 -8.37
C LYS A 45 -8.61 1.71 -7.53
N ALA A 46 -9.02 0.57 -8.07
CA ALA A 46 -8.93 -0.71 -7.34
C ALA A 46 -7.48 -1.04 -6.94
N LEU A 47 -6.50 -0.73 -7.80
CA LEU A 47 -5.08 -0.90 -7.47
C LEU A 47 -4.63 0.03 -6.33
N LEU A 48 -5.06 1.30 -6.38
CA LEU A 48 -4.78 2.28 -5.31
C LEU A 48 -5.41 1.87 -3.98
N ASP A 49 -6.66 1.42 -4.00
CA ASP A 49 -7.39 0.96 -2.82
C ASP A 49 -6.69 -0.24 -2.17
N ARG A 50 -6.31 -1.25 -2.96
CA ARG A 50 -5.53 -2.41 -2.49
C ARG A 50 -4.17 -2.02 -1.93
N THR A 51 -3.49 -1.08 -2.58
CA THR A 51 -2.20 -0.58 -2.08
C THR A 51 -2.39 0.13 -0.74
N SER A 52 -3.46 0.91 -0.60
CA SER A 52 -3.78 1.64 0.64
C SER A 52 -4.11 0.69 1.79
N GLU A 53 -4.82 -0.41 1.52
CA GLU A 53 -5.09 -1.47 2.52
C GLU A 53 -3.80 -2.12 3.04
N LEU A 54 -2.84 -2.40 2.16
CA LEU A 54 -1.54 -2.97 2.52
C LEU A 54 -0.66 -2.01 3.33
N LEU A 55 -0.86 -0.71 3.14
CA LEU A 55 -0.12 0.35 3.82
C LEU A 55 -0.77 0.76 5.16
N ASN A 56 -1.90 0.17 5.53
CA ASN A 56 -2.52 0.34 6.83
C ASN A 56 -2.06 -0.80 7.78
N PHE A 57 -1.15 -0.49 8.69
CA PHE A 57 -0.57 -1.51 9.59
C PHE A 57 -1.56 -2.03 10.63
N GLN A 58 -2.64 -1.28 10.88
CA GLN A 58 -3.71 -1.73 11.78
C GLN A 58 -4.38 -3.00 11.24
N ASN A 59 -4.35 -3.24 9.93
CA ASN A 59 -4.84 -4.48 9.32
C ASN A 59 -3.98 -5.71 9.65
N PHE A 60 -2.78 -5.50 10.21
CA PHE A 60 -1.83 -6.54 10.59
C PHE A 60 -1.68 -6.65 12.12
N GLU A 61 -2.40 -5.84 12.90
CA GLU A 61 -2.41 -5.94 14.35
C GLU A 61 -3.18 -7.20 14.79
N LEU A 62 -2.53 -8.02 15.61
CA LEU A 62 -3.17 -9.10 16.35
C LEU A 62 -3.58 -8.58 17.73
N PRO A 63 -4.56 -9.19 18.40
CA PRO A 63 -4.87 -8.84 19.79
C PRO A 63 -3.61 -8.86 20.66
N GLY A 64 -3.33 -7.74 21.33
CA GLY A 64 -2.12 -7.58 22.14
C GLY A 64 -0.83 -7.34 21.33
N MET A 65 -0.90 -7.03 20.03
CA MET A 65 0.22 -6.60 19.21
C MET A 65 -0.03 -5.22 18.61
N ASN A 66 0.87 -4.28 18.86
CA ASN A 66 0.85 -2.95 18.23
C ASN A 66 2.10 -2.76 17.36
N LEU A 67 1.91 -2.48 16.07
CA LEU A 67 3.01 -2.22 15.13
C LEU A 67 3.16 -0.72 14.89
N LYS A 68 4.32 -0.17 15.25
CA LYS A 68 4.67 1.24 15.00
C LYS A 68 5.78 1.37 14.00
N LEU A 69 5.51 2.08 12.90
CA LEU A 69 6.51 2.40 11.90
C LEU A 69 7.57 3.35 12.46
N LYS A 70 8.84 3.08 12.18
CA LYS A 70 9.97 3.97 12.47
C LYS A 70 10.55 4.60 11.22
N GLN A 71 10.61 3.85 10.13
CA GLN A 71 11.24 4.31 8.90
C GLN A 71 10.63 3.62 7.68
N ILE A 72 10.53 4.39 6.59
CA ILE A 72 10.28 3.88 5.24
C ILE A 72 11.56 4.07 4.44
N LYS A 73 11.94 3.03 3.68
CA LYS A 73 12.93 3.14 2.62
C LYS A 73 12.28 2.77 1.30
N VAL A 74 12.28 3.71 0.36
CA VAL A 74 11.73 3.50 -0.98
C VAL A 74 12.89 3.38 -1.96
N GLU A 75 12.94 2.26 -2.67
CA GLU A 75 13.91 1.93 -3.71
C GLU A 75 13.12 1.54 -4.98
N THR A 76 13.76 1.58 -6.15
CA THR A 76 13.10 1.14 -7.38
C THR A 76 12.63 -0.32 -7.24
N GLY A 77 11.31 -0.53 -7.37
CA GLY A 77 10.70 -1.85 -7.25
C GLY A 77 10.59 -2.41 -5.83
N LYS A 78 10.95 -1.65 -4.78
CA LYS A 78 10.95 -2.14 -3.40
C LYS A 78 10.63 -1.05 -2.38
N MET A 79 9.73 -1.36 -1.47
CA MET A 79 9.49 -0.56 -0.26
C MET A 79 9.83 -1.41 0.96
N THR A 80 10.71 -0.89 1.83
CA THR A 80 11.05 -1.52 3.11
C THR A 80 10.44 -0.70 4.24
N LEU A 81 9.61 -1.36 5.04
CA LEU A 81 8.93 -0.77 6.20
C LEU A 81 9.62 -1.30 7.46
N ILE A 82 10.25 -0.40 8.22
CA ILE A 82 10.97 -0.74 9.44
C ILE A 82 10.13 -0.23 10.61
N GLY A 83 9.74 -1.13 11.51
CA GLY A 83 8.89 -0.81 12.65
C GLY A 83 9.27 -1.59 13.91
N ASN A 84 8.68 -1.17 15.01
CA ASN A 84 8.71 -1.87 16.29
C ASN A 84 7.35 -2.53 16.52
N ALA A 85 7.35 -3.82 16.87
CA ALA A 85 6.16 -4.49 17.38
C ALA A 85 6.23 -4.56 18.90
N ALA A 86 5.24 -3.99 19.59
CA ALA A 86 5.01 -4.24 21.01
C ALA A 86 4.01 -5.40 21.13
N ILE A 87 4.41 -6.50 21.76
CA ILE A 87 3.57 -7.68 21.96
C ILE A 87 3.35 -7.85 23.46
N GLU A 88 2.12 -7.63 23.88
CA GLU A 88 1.65 -7.80 25.26
C GLU A 88 1.03 -9.18 25.47
N GLN A 89 0.45 -9.77 24.42
CA GLN A 89 -0.14 -11.11 24.45
C GLN A 89 0.43 -11.94 23.30
N PHE A 90 1.31 -12.87 23.63
CA PHE A 90 1.72 -13.88 22.66
C PHE A 90 0.55 -14.85 22.47
N PRO A 91 0.16 -15.17 21.23
CA PRO A 91 -0.83 -16.20 20.98
C PRO A 91 -0.35 -17.49 21.61
N SER A 92 -1.09 -18.00 22.59
CA SER A 92 -0.90 -19.34 23.13
C SER A 92 -1.49 -20.32 22.11
N ASN A 93 -0.61 -21.12 21.49
CA ASN A 93 -0.98 -22.25 20.64
C ASN A 93 -1.81 -23.29 21.39
#